data_AF-A0A6J8B7Y0-F1
#
_entry.id   AF-A0A6J8B7Y0-F1
#
_cell.length_a   1.000
_cell.length_b   1.000
_cell.length_c   1.000
_cell.angle_alpha   90.00
_cell.angle_beta   90.00
_cell.angle_gamma   90.00
#
_symmetry.space_group_name_H-M   'P 1'
#
loop_
_entity.id
_entity.type
_entity.pdbx_description
1 polymer ?
#
loop_
_entity_poly.entity_id
_entity_poly.type
_entity_poly.pdbx_seq_one_letter_code
_entity_poly.pdbx_strand_id
1 'polypeptide(L)'
;MALTPRYKQRTESLPNALHVMFGNGQINPEDNPNHLVYKKMETIVEKMQDEQTGVPVRTVKSFMSKVPSVFTGVDLVAWMMKNVDVEDQVEALHLASLMAAHGYFFPIDDHVLTVKNDNTYYRFQTPCFWPSRCGEPENTDYAVYLCKRTMQNKQRLELADYEAENLARLQKMFSRKWEFIFMQAEAQAKVDKKRDKLERKVLDSQERAFWDVHRPVPGCVNTTEVDIKKACRMNRHSKMTRPNYAVPGGRLSPSVSEADLHNPCESLRHEVETNRFMAMPIYKAIRVIPH
;
A
#
# COMPACT_ATOMS: atom_id res chain seq x y z
N MET A 1 -18.26 4.32 -39.61
CA MET A 1 -18.23 3.21 -38.62
C MET A 1 -16.88 3.25 -37.91
N ALA A 2 -16.81 3.83 -36.72
CA ALA A 2 -15.63 3.79 -35.86
C ALA A 2 -16.11 3.47 -34.46
N LEU A 3 -15.97 2.20 -34.05
CA LEU A 3 -16.26 1.76 -32.69
C LEU A 3 -15.00 1.97 -31.85
N THR A 4 -14.93 3.10 -31.15
CA THR A 4 -13.98 3.30 -30.05
C THR A 4 -14.38 2.39 -28.88
N PRO A 5 -13.44 1.65 -28.26
CA PRO A 5 -13.78 0.83 -27.11
C PRO A 5 -13.96 1.74 -25.89
N ARG A 6 -15.21 1.88 -25.45
CA ARG A 6 -15.59 2.48 -24.16
C ARG A 6 -14.80 1.78 -23.05
N TYR A 7 -13.89 2.49 -22.39
CA TYR A 7 -13.42 2.08 -21.07
C TYR A 7 -14.59 2.29 -20.12
N LYS A 8 -15.46 1.27 -20.00
CA LYS A 8 -16.35 1.21 -18.85
C LYS A 8 -15.42 1.12 -17.65
N GLN A 9 -15.56 2.05 -16.71
CA GLN A 9 -15.37 1.76 -15.28
C GLN A 9 -16.26 0.54 -14.98
N ARG A 10 -15.76 -0.65 -15.30
CA ARG A 10 -16.28 -1.88 -14.77
C ARG A 10 -15.91 -1.75 -13.30
N THR A 11 -16.91 -1.60 -12.45
CA THR A 11 -16.80 -1.95 -11.04
C THR A 11 -16.10 -3.30 -11.01
N GLU A 12 -14.79 -3.29 -10.78
CA GLU A 12 -13.99 -4.50 -10.66
C GLU A 12 -14.59 -5.22 -9.47
N SER A 13 -15.40 -6.25 -9.73
CA SER A 13 -15.78 -7.18 -8.69
C SER A 13 -14.46 -7.68 -8.11
N LEU A 14 -14.21 -7.33 -6.84
CA LEU A 14 -13.00 -7.67 -6.11
C LEU A 14 -12.66 -9.13 -6.45
N PRO A 15 -11.45 -9.44 -6.97
CA PRO A 15 -11.06 -10.81 -7.16
C PRO A 15 -11.34 -11.59 -5.89
N ASN A 16 -11.97 -12.77 -5.98
CA ASN A 16 -12.25 -13.60 -4.80
C ASN A 16 -10.99 -13.87 -3.93
N ALA A 17 -9.79 -13.74 -4.50
CA ALA A 17 -8.51 -13.77 -3.78
C ALA A 17 -8.37 -12.64 -2.74
N LEU A 18 -8.88 -11.44 -3.03
CA LEU A 18 -8.82 -10.27 -2.15
C LEU A 18 -9.76 -10.35 -0.96
N HIS A 19 -10.94 -10.94 -1.13
CA HIS A 19 -11.87 -11.15 -0.03
C HIS A 19 -11.28 -12.07 1.06
N VAL A 20 -10.27 -12.88 0.69
CA VAL A 20 -9.55 -13.73 1.61
C VAL A 20 -8.31 -13.05 2.20
N MET A 21 -7.64 -12.16 1.47
CA MET A 21 -6.45 -11.43 1.96
C MET A 21 -6.78 -10.28 2.92
N PHE A 22 -7.97 -9.68 2.81
CA PHE A 22 -8.37 -8.58 3.68
C PHE A 22 -9.29 -9.10 4.80
N GLY A 23 -8.70 -9.55 5.90
CA GLY A 23 -9.43 -9.85 7.13
C GLY A 23 -10.18 -8.63 7.67
N ASN A 24 -11.24 -8.85 8.45
CA ASN A 24 -12.19 -7.85 9.00
C ASN A 24 -11.59 -6.74 9.91
N GLY A 25 -10.27 -6.59 9.99
CA GLY A 25 -9.60 -5.56 10.79
C GLY A 25 -9.36 -4.29 9.98
N GLN A 26 -10.37 -3.43 9.84
CA GLN A 26 -10.16 -2.07 9.34
C GLN A 26 -9.36 -1.27 10.39
N ILE A 27 -8.05 -1.19 10.22
CA ILE A 27 -7.24 -0.14 10.85
C ILE A 27 -7.76 1.18 10.26
N ASN A 28 -8.12 2.14 11.11
CA ASN A 28 -8.55 3.46 10.65
C ASN A 28 -7.43 4.05 9.79
N PRO A 29 -7.65 4.34 8.49
CA PRO A 29 -6.60 4.80 7.58
C PRO A 29 -5.87 6.06 8.10
N GLU A 30 -6.57 6.86 8.91
CA GLU A 30 -6.06 8.10 9.51
C GLU A 30 -4.99 7.86 10.59
N ASP A 31 -4.91 6.66 11.17
CA ASP A 31 -3.91 6.32 12.20
C ASP A 31 -2.54 6.01 11.60
N ASN A 32 -2.44 5.78 10.28
CA ASN A 32 -1.17 5.53 9.62
C ASN A 32 -0.38 6.85 9.47
N PRO A 33 0.85 6.96 10.00
CA PRO A 33 1.65 8.18 9.96
C PRO A 33 2.04 8.60 8.54
N ASN A 34 1.89 7.71 7.55
CA ASN A 34 2.15 7.99 6.14
C ASN A 34 0.85 8.25 5.34
N HIS A 35 -0.33 8.26 5.98
CA HIS A 35 -1.63 8.42 5.31
C HIS A 35 -1.68 9.65 4.38
N LEU A 36 -1.19 10.80 4.86
CA LEU A 36 -1.20 12.03 4.07
C LEU A 36 -0.32 11.93 2.81
N VAL A 37 0.79 11.18 2.88
CA VAL A 37 1.68 10.94 1.74
C VAL A 37 0.97 10.07 0.71
N TYR A 38 0.34 8.99 1.15
CA TYR A 38 -0.44 8.11 0.27
C TYR A 38 -1.57 8.87 -0.42
N LYS A 39 -2.33 9.68 0.33
CA LYS A 39 -3.41 10.51 -0.24
C LYS A 39 -2.90 11.45 -1.34
N LYS A 40 -1.74 12.09 -1.14
CA LYS A 40 -1.12 12.95 -2.16
C LYS A 40 -0.69 12.17 -3.40
N MET A 41 -0.03 11.02 -3.22
CA MET A 41 0.37 10.17 -4.35
C MET A 41 -0.85 9.66 -5.13
N GLU A 42 -1.91 9.24 -4.43
CA GLU A 42 -3.15 8.76 -5.03
C GLU A 42 -3.86 9.84 -5.85
N THR A 43 -3.90 11.08 -5.37
CA THR A 43 -4.43 12.21 -6.16
C THR A 43 -3.65 12.41 -7.47
N ILE A 44 -2.33 12.19 -7.46
CA ILE A 44 -1.52 12.26 -8.69
C ILE A 44 -1.88 11.08 -9.62
N VAL A 45 -1.99 9.86 -9.08
CA VAL A 45 -2.36 8.66 -9.86
C VAL A 45 -3.74 8.81 -10.50
N GLU A 46 -4.71 9.35 -9.77
CA GLU A 46 -6.06 9.61 -10.30
C GLU A 46 -6.02 10.56 -11.51
N LYS A 47 -5.19 11.61 -11.46
CA LYS A 47 -4.96 12.51 -12.60
C LYS A 47 -4.25 11.81 -13.76
N MET A 48 -3.27 10.94 -13.46
CA MET A 48 -2.59 10.14 -14.48
C MET A 48 -3.55 9.19 -15.20
N GLN A 49 -4.63 8.75 -14.54
CA GLN A 49 -5.62 7.83 -15.09
C GLN A 49 -6.79 8.54 -15.80
N ASP A 50 -6.78 9.88 -15.85
CA ASP A 50 -7.81 10.64 -16.57
C ASP A 50 -7.84 10.29 -18.06
N GLU A 51 -9.05 10.08 -18.61
CA GLU A 51 -9.21 9.58 -19.99
C GLU A 51 -8.73 10.56 -21.07
N GLN A 52 -8.71 11.86 -20.76
CA GLN A 52 -8.43 12.91 -21.74
C GLN A 52 -7.04 13.52 -21.54
N THR A 53 -6.67 13.73 -20.28
CA THR A 53 -5.48 14.47 -19.88
C THR A 53 -4.41 13.59 -19.24
N GLY A 54 -4.73 12.32 -18.94
CA GLY A 54 -3.84 11.35 -18.30
C GLY A 54 -2.74 10.78 -19.20
N VAL A 55 -2.04 9.80 -18.67
CA VAL A 55 -1.00 9.04 -19.36
C VAL A 55 -1.66 8.13 -20.41
N PRO A 56 -1.20 8.11 -21.67
CA PRO A 56 -1.82 7.31 -22.73
C PRO A 56 -1.66 5.81 -22.50
N VAL A 57 -2.74 5.16 -22.04
CA VAL A 57 -2.82 3.72 -21.84
C VAL A 57 -3.30 3.02 -23.11
N ARG A 58 -2.58 1.99 -23.55
CA ARG A 58 -2.86 1.27 -24.80
C ARG A 58 -2.77 -0.24 -24.66
N THR A 59 -3.38 -0.93 -25.61
CA THR A 59 -3.12 -2.35 -25.84
C THR A 59 -2.11 -2.49 -26.96
N VAL A 60 -0.90 -2.93 -26.61
CA VAL A 60 0.19 -3.15 -27.57
C VAL A 60 0.02 -4.52 -28.21
N LYS A 61 0.10 -4.58 -29.54
CA LYS A 61 0.04 -5.81 -30.33
C LYS A 61 1.37 -6.00 -31.07
N SER A 62 1.91 -7.20 -30.98
CA SER A 62 3.05 -7.69 -31.76
C SER A 62 2.67 -9.01 -32.45
N PHE A 63 3.54 -9.53 -33.31
CA PHE A 63 3.30 -10.75 -34.10
C PHE A 63 2.93 -11.96 -33.24
N MET A 64 3.50 -12.09 -32.03
CA MET A 64 3.26 -13.23 -31.13
C MET A 64 2.60 -12.86 -29.79
N SER A 65 2.36 -11.57 -29.52
CA SER A 65 1.90 -11.13 -28.21
C SER A 65 0.91 -9.96 -28.28
N LYS A 66 0.01 -9.93 -27.30
CA LYS A 66 -0.91 -8.82 -27.05
C LYS A 66 -0.84 -8.48 -25.58
N VAL A 67 -0.44 -7.24 -25.28
CA VAL A 67 -0.24 -6.74 -23.92
C VAL A 67 -1.27 -5.62 -23.69
N PRO A 68 -2.37 -5.90 -22.96
CA PRO A 68 -3.39 -4.89 -22.69
C PRO A 68 -2.95 -3.93 -21.59
N SER A 69 -3.57 -2.75 -21.58
CA SER A 69 -3.52 -1.79 -20.46
C SER A 69 -2.10 -1.48 -19.98
N VAL A 70 -1.27 -0.97 -20.88
CA VAL A 70 0.10 -0.53 -20.59
C VAL A 70 0.38 0.87 -21.13
N PHE A 71 1.32 1.56 -20.49
CA PHE A 71 1.91 2.82 -20.93
C PHE A 71 3.45 2.70 -20.88
N THR A 72 4.18 3.63 -21.49
CA THR A 72 5.65 3.60 -21.47
C THR A 72 6.23 4.53 -20.40
N GLY A 73 7.46 4.28 -20.00
CA GLY A 73 8.20 5.17 -19.10
C GLY A 73 8.37 6.58 -19.66
N VAL A 74 8.63 6.70 -20.97
CA VAL A 74 8.68 8.01 -21.66
C VAL A 74 7.35 8.77 -21.56
N ASP A 75 6.22 8.09 -21.82
CA ASP A 75 4.90 8.72 -21.74
C ASP A 75 4.60 9.18 -20.30
N LEU A 76 4.99 8.39 -19.30
CA LEU A 76 4.82 8.72 -17.88
C LEU A 76 5.66 9.94 -17.48
N VAL A 77 6.96 9.94 -17.79
CA VAL A 77 7.87 11.03 -17.40
C VAL A 77 7.49 12.34 -18.10
N ALA A 78 7.10 12.28 -19.38
CA ALA A 78 6.61 13.44 -20.10
C ALA A 78 5.32 14.00 -19.49
N TRP A 79 4.41 13.14 -19.05
CA TRP A 79 3.20 13.56 -18.35
C TRP A 79 3.52 14.23 -17.01
N MET A 80 4.47 13.66 -16.25
CA MET A 80 4.92 14.21 -14.96
C MET A 80 5.48 15.62 -15.12
N MET A 81 6.40 15.82 -16.06
CA MET A 81 6.98 17.14 -16.37
C MET A 81 5.95 18.22 -16.71
N LYS A 82 4.80 17.82 -17.27
CA LYS A 82 3.76 18.74 -17.71
C LYS A 82 2.72 19.07 -16.62
N ASN A 83 2.42 18.10 -15.75
CA ASN A 83 1.25 18.16 -14.86
C ASN A 83 1.61 18.18 -13.37
N VAL A 84 2.86 17.88 -13.04
CA VAL A 84 3.39 17.96 -11.68
C VAL A 84 4.43 19.08 -11.65
N ASP A 85 4.46 19.83 -10.56
CA ASP A 85 5.43 20.90 -10.33
C ASP A 85 6.78 20.29 -9.97
N VAL A 86 7.57 19.96 -11.00
CA VAL A 86 8.93 19.40 -10.91
C VAL A 86 9.87 20.25 -11.77
N GLU A 87 11.10 20.43 -11.29
CA GLU A 87 12.09 21.34 -11.88
C GLU A 87 12.70 20.75 -13.16
N ASP A 88 13.01 19.44 -13.15
CA ASP A 88 13.67 18.76 -14.26
C ASP A 88 13.24 17.30 -14.43
N GLN A 89 13.73 16.69 -15.52
CA GLN A 89 13.43 15.31 -15.88
C GLN A 89 13.97 14.30 -14.85
N VAL A 90 15.06 14.61 -14.15
CA VAL A 90 15.66 13.73 -13.14
C VAL A 90 14.75 13.69 -11.92
N GLU A 91 14.23 14.83 -11.48
CA GLU A 91 13.25 14.92 -10.40
C GLU A 91 11.96 14.19 -10.76
N ALA A 92 11.43 14.39 -11.98
CA ALA A 92 10.24 13.70 -12.46
C ALA A 92 10.41 12.18 -12.45
N LEU A 93 11.56 11.68 -12.93
CA LEU A 93 11.89 10.26 -12.94
C LEU A 93 12.06 9.70 -11.52
N HIS A 94 12.66 10.48 -10.62
CA HIS A 94 12.83 10.11 -9.22
C HIS A 94 11.47 9.98 -8.52
N LEU A 95 10.60 10.98 -8.65
CA LEU A 95 9.25 10.95 -8.09
C LEU A 95 8.42 9.79 -8.67
N ALA A 96 8.50 9.56 -9.98
CA ALA A 96 7.85 8.42 -10.62
C ALA A 96 8.35 7.07 -10.07
N SER A 97 9.67 6.95 -9.84
CA SER A 97 10.25 5.73 -9.24
C SER A 97 9.83 5.56 -7.78
N LEU A 98 9.72 6.64 -7.00
CA LEU A 98 9.17 6.58 -5.64
C LEU A 98 7.72 6.11 -5.64
N MET A 99 6.88 6.60 -6.55
CA MET A 99 5.48 6.16 -6.67
C MET A 99 5.38 4.68 -7.11
N ALA A 100 6.27 4.22 -7.99
CA ALA A 100 6.36 2.81 -8.36
C ALA A 100 6.75 1.92 -7.17
N ALA A 101 7.73 2.35 -6.37
CA ALA A 101 8.16 1.64 -5.16
C ALA A 101 7.08 1.55 -4.07
N HIS A 102 6.09 2.45 -4.09
CA HIS A 102 4.88 2.37 -3.25
C HIS A 102 3.76 1.53 -3.89
N GLY A 103 3.98 0.97 -5.08
CA GLY A 103 3.06 0.04 -5.72
C GLY A 103 1.91 0.67 -6.51
N TYR A 104 1.95 1.97 -6.82
CA TYR A 104 0.87 2.61 -7.59
C TYR A 104 0.87 2.22 -9.07
N PHE A 105 2.05 1.93 -9.62
CA PHE A 105 2.25 1.35 -10.93
C PHE A 105 3.57 0.57 -10.94
N PHE A 106 3.71 -0.36 -11.86
CA PHE A 106 4.82 -1.31 -11.84
C PHE A 106 5.27 -1.69 -13.26
N PRO A 107 6.56 -1.98 -13.47
CA PRO A 107 7.05 -2.54 -14.73
C PRO A 107 6.45 -3.94 -14.92
N ILE A 108 5.98 -4.26 -16.11
CA ILE A 108 5.27 -5.54 -16.33
C ILE A 108 6.20 -6.76 -16.32
N ASP A 109 7.48 -6.57 -16.66
CA ASP A 109 8.47 -7.63 -16.92
C ASP A 109 9.64 -7.65 -15.92
N ASP A 110 9.57 -6.89 -14.82
CA ASP A 110 10.63 -6.80 -13.80
C ASP A 110 10.02 -6.78 -12.39
N HIS A 111 10.74 -7.37 -11.41
CA HIS A 111 10.39 -7.35 -9.99
C HIS A 111 10.89 -6.08 -9.28
N VAL A 112 11.86 -5.37 -9.85
CA VAL A 112 12.35 -4.12 -9.28
C VAL A 112 11.38 -2.98 -9.62
N LEU A 113 10.72 -2.43 -8.60
CA LEU A 113 9.71 -1.38 -8.73
C LEU A 113 10.33 0.01 -8.96
N THR A 114 10.95 0.20 -10.12
CA THR A 114 11.57 1.47 -10.54
C THR A 114 11.11 1.90 -11.93
N VAL A 115 11.12 3.21 -12.17
CA VAL A 115 10.82 3.78 -13.49
C VAL A 115 12.10 3.99 -14.29
N LYS A 116 12.04 3.70 -15.59
CA LYS A 116 13.06 4.03 -16.58
C LYS A 116 12.44 4.97 -17.60
N ASN A 117 13.15 6.02 -18.01
CA ASN A 117 12.68 6.93 -19.05
C ASN A 117 12.95 6.35 -20.45
N ASP A 118 12.31 5.22 -20.77
CA ASP A 118 12.44 4.50 -22.03
C ASP A 118 11.11 3.85 -22.45
N ASN A 119 11.16 2.94 -23.41
CA ASN A 119 9.99 2.22 -23.91
C ASN A 119 9.56 1.02 -23.04
N THR A 120 10.09 0.89 -21.81
CA THR A 120 9.64 -0.12 -20.84
C THR A 120 8.15 0.07 -20.56
N TYR A 121 7.42 -1.04 -20.52
CA TYR A 121 5.98 -1.03 -20.26
C TYR A 121 5.67 -1.09 -18.77
N TYR A 122 4.78 -0.20 -18.36
CA TYR A 122 4.25 -0.11 -17.02
C TYR A 122 2.74 -0.30 -17.01
N ARG A 123 2.20 -0.69 -15.86
CA ARG A 123 0.76 -0.82 -15.63
C ARG A 123 0.37 -0.19 -14.30
N PHE A 124 -0.79 0.46 -14.27
CA PHE A 124 -1.38 0.95 -13.03
C PHE A 124 -1.85 -0.20 -12.14
N GLN A 125 -1.63 -0.06 -10.85
CA GLN A 125 -2.15 -0.96 -9.85
C GLN A 125 -3.64 -0.73 -9.61
N THR A 126 -4.37 -1.78 -9.27
CA THR A 126 -5.78 -1.67 -8.87
C THR A 126 -5.89 -1.01 -7.48
N PRO A 127 -6.85 -0.11 -7.25
CA PRO A 127 -6.98 0.62 -5.98
C PRO A 127 -7.07 -0.26 -4.73
N CYS A 128 -7.57 -1.49 -4.86
CA CYS A 128 -7.64 -2.43 -3.75
C CYS A 128 -6.27 -2.86 -3.21
N PHE A 129 -5.20 -2.72 -4.00
CA PHE A 129 -3.82 -2.97 -3.60
C PHE A 129 -3.04 -1.71 -3.24
N TRP A 130 -3.69 -0.55 -3.18
CA TRP A 130 -3.00 0.67 -2.76
C TRP A 130 -2.62 0.63 -1.27
N PRO A 131 -1.46 1.21 -0.89
CA PRO A 131 -0.99 1.19 0.50
C PRO A 131 -1.96 1.81 1.52
N SER A 132 -2.83 2.73 1.10
CA SER A 132 -3.85 3.33 1.97
C SER A 132 -5.02 2.38 2.31
N ARG A 133 -5.24 1.37 1.47
CA ARG A 133 -6.37 0.42 1.58
C ARG A 133 -5.94 -0.96 2.05
N CYS A 134 -4.65 -1.26 1.93
CA CYS A 134 -4.09 -2.54 2.32
C CYS A 134 -3.52 -2.49 3.74
N GLY A 135 -3.94 -3.41 4.60
CA GLY A 135 -3.23 -3.71 5.84
C GLY A 135 -1.92 -4.46 5.57
N GLU A 136 -1.12 -4.72 6.60
CA GLU A 136 0.08 -5.55 6.45
C GLU A 136 -0.31 -6.99 6.05
N PRO A 137 0.14 -7.51 4.89
CA PRO A 137 -0.26 -8.84 4.44
C PRO A 137 0.41 -9.94 5.27
N GLU A 138 -0.37 -10.96 5.61
CA GLU A 138 0.10 -12.05 6.45
C GLU A 138 1.03 -13.02 5.69
N ASN A 139 1.87 -13.72 6.45
CA ASN A 139 2.71 -14.78 5.89
C ASN A 139 1.89 -15.94 5.31
N THR A 140 0.67 -16.16 5.81
CA THR A 140 -0.25 -17.18 5.27
C THR A 140 -0.65 -16.83 3.84
N ASP A 141 -1.01 -15.57 3.58
CA ASP A 141 -1.39 -15.09 2.25
C ASP A 141 -0.24 -15.19 1.25
N TYR A 142 0.99 -14.87 1.70
CA TYR A 142 2.17 -15.00 0.86
C TYR A 142 2.46 -16.46 0.51
N ALA A 143 2.27 -17.38 1.47
CA ALA A 143 2.41 -18.81 1.22
C ALA A 143 1.39 -19.32 0.20
N VAL A 144 0.14 -18.86 0.28
CA VAL A 144 -0.91 -19.17 -0.71
C VAL A 144 -0.53 -18.65 -2.09
N TYR A 145 -0.06 -17.40 -2.18
CA TYR A 145 0.38 -16.79 -3.44
C TYR A 145 1.52 -17.57 -4.11
N LEU A 146 2.60 -17.85 -3.38
CA LEU A 146 3.75 -18.58 -3.90
C LEU A 146 3.36 -20.01 -4.27
N CYS A 147 2.59 -20.69 -3.42
CA CYS A 147 2.08 -22.03 -3.71
C CYS A 147 1.22 -22.03 -4.99
N LYS A 148 0.29 -21.08 -5.14
CA LYS A 148 -0.53 -20.91 -6.35
C LYS A 148 0.32 -20.73 -7.61
N ARG A 149 1.41 -19.94 -7.55
CA ARG A 149 2.32 -19.73 -8.69
C ARG A 149 3.00 -21.02 -9.13
N THR A 150 3.48 -21.83 -8.19
CA THR A 150 4.11 -23.14 -8.51
C THR A 150 3.15 -24.10 -9.23
N MET A 151 1.84 -24.00 -9.00
CA MET A 151 0.83 -24.85 -9.66
C MET A 151 0.54 -24.48 -11.12
N GLN A 152 0.96 -23.30 -11.59
CA GLN A 152 0.57 -22.82 -12.92
C GLN A 152 1.43 -23.38 -14.06
N ASN A 153 2.60 -23.97 -13.77
CA ASN A 153 3.53 -24.56 -14.75
C ASN A 153 3.77 -23.67 -15.99
N LYS A 154 4.08 -22.39 -15.75
CA LYS A 154 4.40 -21.42 -16.81
C LYS A 154 5.69 -20.71 -16.44
N GLN A 155 6.64 -20.66 -17.38
CA GLN A 155 7.95 -20.03 -17.18
C GLN A 155 7.86 -18.61 -16.60
N ARG A 156 6.95 -17.77 -17.13
CA ARG A 156 6.71 -16.40 -16.63
C ARG A 156 6.22 -16.30 -15.17
N LEU A 157 5.84 -17.42 -14.55
CA LEU A 157 5.35 -17.50 -13.18
C LEU A 157 6.27 -18.35 -12.29
N GLU A 158 7.38 -18.85 -12.83
CA GLU A 158 8.40 -19.54 -12.05
C GLU A 158 8.86 -18.63 -10.91
N LEU A 159 9.12 -19.24 -9.76
CA LEU A 159 9.61 -18.52 -8.61
C LEU A 159 11.07 -18.15 -8.85
N ALA A 160 11.43 -16.91 -8.52
CA ALA A 160 12.84 -16.57 -8.39
C ALA A 160 13.46 -17.32 -7.19
N ASP A 161 14.78 -17.44 -7.15
CA ASP A 161 15.48 -18.20 -6.10
C ASP A 161 15.10 -17.74 -4.68
N TYR A 162 15.07 -16.42 -4.44
CA TYR A 162 14.67 -15.86 -3.14
C TYR A 162 13.20 -16.15 -2.79
N GLU A 163 12.31 -16.25 -3.79
CA GLU A 163 10.90 -16.62 -3.58
C GLU A 163 10.78 -18.11 -3.24
N ALA A 164 11.57 -18.97 -3.89
CA ALA A 164 11.62 -20.39 -3.61
C ALA A 164 12.16 -20.67 -2.19
N GLU A 165 13.20 -19.96 -1.77
CA GLU A 165 13.70 -20.00 -0.39
C GLU A 165 12.64 -19.55 0.62
N ASN A 166 11.93 -18.46 0.31
CA ASN A 166 10.80 -18.00 1.13
C ASN A 166 9.70 -19.05 1.23
N LEU A 167 9.32 -19.69 0.12
CA LEU A 167 8.32 -20.76 0.11
C LEU A 167 8.76 -21.93 0.99
N ALA A 168 10.01 -22.38 0.89
CA ALA A 168 10.56 -23.44 1.72
C ALA A 168 10.51 -23.07 3.22
N ARG A 169 10.84 -21.83 3.57
CA ARG A 169 10.73 -21.32 4.95
C ARG A 169 9.28 -21.32 5.44
N LEU A 170 8.34 -20.86 4.60
CA LEU A 170 6.91 -20.82 4.93
C LEU A 170 6.32 -22.24 5.09
N GLN A 171 6.72 -23.19 4.25
CA GLN A 171 6.35 -24.60 4.37
C GLN A 171 6.79 -25.19 5.71
N LYS A 172 8.02 -24.90 6.14
CA LYS A 172 8.51 -25.31 7.46
C LYS A 172 7.71 -24.66 8.59
N MET A 173 7.48 -23.36 8.49
CA MET A 173 6.75 -22.57 9.49
C MET A 173 5.29 -23.01 9.65
N PHE A 174 4.62 -23.34 8.55
CA PHE A 174 3.21 -23.73 8.51
C PHE A 174 3.00 -25.23 8.26
N SER A 175 3.98 -26.08 8.58
CA SER A 175 3.95 -27.52 8.32
C SER A 175 2.62 -28.21 8.70
N ARG A 176 2.06 -27.89 9.88
CA ARG A 176 0.79 -28.46 10.37
C ARG A 176 -0.47 -27.95 9.66
N LYS A 177 -0.37 -26.80 8.97
CA LYS A 177 -1.49 -26.17 8.25
C LYS A 177 -1.27 -26.17 6.74
N TRP A 178 -0.21 -26.80 6.24
CA TRP A 178 0.21 -26.72 4.85
C TRP A 178 -0.85 -27.24 3.88
N GLU A 179 -1.57 -28.30 4.25
CA GLU A 179 -2.68 -28.84 3.43
C GLU A 179 -3.78 -27.80 3.20
N PHE A 180 -4.11 -26.97 4.20
CA PHE A 180 -5.09 -25.89 4.05
C PHE A 180 -4.59 -24.78 3.12
N ILE A 181 -3.32 -24.40 3.24
CA ILE A 181 -2.67 -23.42 2.35
C ILE A 181 -2.68 -23.93 0.91
N PHE A 182 -2.32 -25.20 0.70
CA PHE A 182 -2.33 -25.84 -0.60
C PHE A 182 -3.74 -25.89 -1.19
N MET A 183 -4.74 -26.31 -0.40
CA MET A 183 -6.13 -26.37 -0.82
C MET A 183 -6.66 -24.98 -1.24
N GLN A 184 -6.32 -23.94 -0.47
CA GLN A 184 -6.69 -22.56 -0.79
C GLN A 184 -6.03 -22.07 -2.09
N ALA A 185 -4.72 -22.33 -2.26
CA ALA A 185 -3.99 -22.00 -3.48
C ALA A 185 -4.57 -22.72 -4.71
N GLU A 186 -4.92 -24.00 -4.57
CA GLU A 186 -5.51 -24.81 -5.63
C GLU A 186 -6.90 -24.29 -6.03
N ALA A 187 -7.74 -23.95 -5.05
CA ALA A 187 -9.06 -23.37 -5.28
C ALA A 187 -8.95 -22.03 -6.03
N GLN A 188 -8.03 -21.14 -5.64
CA GLN A 188 -7.78 -19.89 -6.36
C GLN A 188 -7.27 -20.15 -7.79
N ALA A 189 -6.31 -21.06 -7.98
CA ALA A 189 -5.81 -21.42 -9.30
C ALA A 189 -6.90 -21.96 -10.23
N LYS A 190 -7.86 -22.74 -9.69
CA LYS A 190 -9.03 -23.25 -10.43
C LYS A 190 -9.96 -22.13 -10.88
N VAL A 191 -10.19 -21.11 -10.04
CA VAL A 191 -10.97 -19.92 -10.41
C VAL A 191 -10.26 -19.10 -11.48
N ASP A 192 -8.97 -18.84 -11.31
CA ASP A 192 -8.17 -18.08 -12.28
C ASP A 192 -8.12 -18.76 -13.65
N LYS A 193 -8.08 -20.10 -13.68
CA LYS A 193 -8.14 -20.89 -14.93
C LYS A 193 -9.40 -20.66 -15.75
N LYS A 194 -10.51 -20.21 -15.15
CA LYS A 194 -11.78 -19.92 -15.86
C LYS A 194 -11.82 -18.52 -16.48
N ARG A 195 -10.91 -17.62 -16.11
CA ARG A 195 -10.84 -16.25 -16.64
C ARG A 195 -10.22 -16.21 -18.04
N ASP A 196 -10.54 -15.16 -18.80
CA ASP A 196 -9.90 -14.92 -20.10
C ASP A 196 -8.37 -14.84 -19.95
N LYS A 197 -7.65 -15.28 -20.99
CA LYS A 197 -6.18 -15.33 -20.95
C LYS A 197 -5.56 -13.97 -20.68
N LEU A 198 -6.05 -12.90 -21.32
CA LEU A 198 -5.49 -11.55 -21.19
C LEU A 198 -5.85 -10.93 -19.84
N GLU A 199 -7.10 -11.10 -19.39
CA GLU A 199 -7.55 -10.67 -18.06
C GLU A 199 -6.73 -11.33 -16.96
N ARG A 200 -6.51 -12.65 -17.05
CA ARG A 200 -5.66 -13.38 -16.11
C ARG A 200 -4.24 -12.85 -16.08
N LYS A 201 -3.64 -12.51 -17.24
CA LYS A 201 -2.29 -11.90 -17.26
C LYS A 201 -2.24 -10.57 -16.52
N VAL A 202 -3.32 -9.79 -16.57
CA VAL A 202 -3.41 -8.51 -15.85
C VAL A 202 -3.46 -8.75 -14.36
N LEU A 203 -4.38 -9.61 -13.91
CA LEU A 203 -4.55 -9.93 -12.50
C LEU A 203 -3.29 -10.57 -11.90
N ASP A 204 -2.66 -11.53 -12.60
CA ASP A 204 -1.39 -12.16 -12.18
C ASP A 204 -0.30 -11.09 -11.94
N SER A 205 -0.20 -10.10 -12.82
CA SER A 205 0.83 -9.05 -12.71
C SER A 205 0.54 -8.02 -11.61
N GLN A 206 -0.73 -7.72 -11.35
CA GLN A 206 -1.15 -6.82 -10.28
C GLN A 206 -0.89 -7.45 -8.90
N GLU A 207 -1.24 -8.73 -8.75
CA GLU A 207 -0.93 -9.50 -7.54
C GLU A 207 0.58 -9.68 -7.34
N ARG A 208 1.36 -9.90 -8.42
CA ARG A 208 2.83 -9.90 -8.35
C ARG A 208 3.37 -8.58 -7.81
N ALA A 209 2.96 -7.46 -8.40
CA ALA A 209 3.43 -6.14 -7.99
C ALA A 209 3.04 -5.79 -6.55
N PHE A 210 1.89 -6.28 -6.07
CA PHE A 210 1.51 -6.18 -4.67
C PHE A 210 2.54 -6.88 -3.76
N TRP A 211 2.95 -8.10 -4.10
CA TRP A 211 3.97 -8.82 -3.34
C TRP A 211 5.37 -8.23 -3.49
N ASP A 212 5.72 -7.65 -4.64
CA ASP A 212 6.99 -6.95 -4.83
C ASP A 212 7.16 -5.75 -3.87
N VAL A 213 6.07 -5.10 -3.45
CA VAL A 213 6.08 -4.05 -2.41
C VAL A 213 6.31 -4.63 -1.01
N HIS A 214 5.59 -5.70 -0.67
CA HIS A 214 5.52 -6.21 0.70
C HIS A 214 6.58 -7.28 1.03
N ARG A 215 7.17 -7.89 0.01
CA ARG A 215 8.24 -8.89 0.08
C ARG A 215 9.27 -8.58 -1.01
N PRO A 216 9.92 -7.40 -0.94
CA PRO A 216 10.79 -6.91 -2.00
C PRO A 216 12.00 -7.81 -2.22
N VAL A 217 12.56 -7.74 -3.43
CA VAL A 217 13.81 -8.42 -3.79
C VAL A 217 14.90 -8.06 -2.76
N PRO A 218 15.70 -9.03 -2.28
CA PRO A 218 16.79 -8.74 -1.34
C PRO A 218 17.71 -7.62 -1.85
N GLY A 219 17.94 -6.60 -1.01
CA GLY A 219 18.73 -5.42 -1.35
C GLY A 219 17.93 -4.23 -1.89
N CYS A 220 16.65 -4.40 -2.22
CA CYS A 220 15.76 -3.28 -2.51
C CYS A 220 15.26 -2.60 -1.21
N VAL A 221 14.96 -1.30 -1.30
CA VAL A 221 14.38 -0.53 -0.19
C VAL A 221 12.97 -1.04 0.09
N ASN A 222 12.69 -1.36 1.35
CA ASN A 222 11.36 -1.73 1.80
C ASN A 222 10.54 -0.48 2.14
N THR A 223 9.62 -0.10 1.26
CA THR A 223 8.76 1.09 1.43
C THR A 223 7.66 0.89 2.49
N THR A 224 7.44 -0.35 2.94
CA THR A 224 6.46 -0.67 4.00
C THR A 224 7.02 -0.50 5.41
N GLU A 225 8.34 -0.34 5.56
CA GLU A 225 8.98 -0.14 6.87
C GLU A 225 8.60 1.22 7.45
N VAL A 226 7.90 1.19 8.58
CA VAL A 226 7.59 2.39 9.36
C VAL A 226 8.74 2.67 10.32
N ASP A 227 9.26 3.89 10.29
CA ASP A 227 10.28 4.36 11.25
C ASP A 227 9.89 4.03 12.70
N ILE A 228 10.83 3.45 13.46
CA ILE A 228 10.59 2.96 14.82
C ILE A 228 10.04 4.06 15.74
N LYS A 229 10.47 5.32 15.58
CA LYS A 229 9.98 6.46 16.37
C LYS A 229 8.54 6.82 15.98
N LYS A 230 8.16 6.70 14.70
CA LYS A 230 6.77 6.84 14.24
C LYS A 230 5.88 5.70 14.78
N ALA A 231 6.35 4.46 14.71
CA ALA A 231 5.63 3.31 15.28
C ALA A 231 5.42 3.43 16.80
N CYS A 232 6.43 3.90 17.55
CA CYS A 232 6.31 4.14 18.98
C CYS A 232 5.30 5.24 19.34
N ARG A 233 5.11 6.28 18.50
CA ARG A 233 4.12 7.35 18.74
C ARG A 233 2.68 6.85 18.59
N MET A 234 2.42 5.96 17.63
CA MET A 234 1.12 5.29 17.48
C MET A 234 0.79 4.44 18.72
N ASN A 235 1.78 3.70 19.21
CA ASN A 235 1.60 2.83 20.38
C ASN A 235 1.49 3.61 21.71
N ARG A 236 1.88 4.90 21.76
CA ARG A 236 1.64 5.77 22.92
C ARG A 236 0.19 6.23 23.03
N HIS A 237 -0.47 6.50 21.91
CA HIS A 237 -1.90 6.85 21.91
C HIS A 237 -2.80 5.64 22.23
N SER A 238 -2.35 4.42 21.93
CA SER A 238 -3.04 3.19 22.35
C SER A 238 -2.80 2.79 23.82
N LYS A 239 -1.82 3.39 24.51
CA LYS A 239 -1.47 3.04 25.91
C LYS A 239 -2.15 3.89 26.97
N MET A 240 -2.97 4.88 26.59
CA MET A 240 -3.78 5.63 27.56
C MET A 240 -5.12 4.92 27.83
N THR A 241 -5.11 3.61 28.05
CA THR A 241 -6.27 2.87 28.61
C THR A 241 -5.85 1.59 29.33
N ARG A 242 -4.74 1.57 30.09
CA ARG A 242 -4.55 0.60 31.18
C ARG A 242 -3.74 1.23 32.33
N PRO A 243 -4.34 1.51 33.49
CA PRO A 243 -3.56 1.75 34.69
C PRO A 243 -3.02 0.40 35.18
N ASN A 244 -1.70 0.23 35.08
CA ASN A 244 -0.99 -0.81 35.82
C ASN A 244 -1.08 -0.46 37.31
N TYR A 245 -1.67 -1.33 38.11
CA TYR A 245 -1.32 -1.44 39.52
C TYR A 245 -0.76 -2.83 39.75
N ALA A 246 0.56 -2.90 39.96
CA ALA A 246 1.19 -4.00 40.64
C ALA A 246 1.37 -3.59 42.11
N VAL A 247 0.72 -4.28 43.05
CA VAL A 247 1.21 -4.46 44.42
C VAL A 247 0.79 -5.86 44.91
N PRO A 248 1.64 -6.61 45.64
CA PRO A 248 1.37 -7.97 46.06
C PRO A 248 0.53 -8.05 47.34
N GLY A 249 -0.45 -8.96 47.35
CA GLY A 249 -1.04 -9.54 48.56
C GLY A 249 -2.14 -8.72 49.25
N GLY A 250 -3.29 -9.36 49.48
CA GLY A 250 -4.31 -8.88 50.42
C GLY A 250 -5.72 -8.87 49.86
N ARG A 251 -6.60 -9.67 50.46
CA ARG A 251 -7.98 -9.95 50.09
C ARG A 251 -8.93 -8.76 50.38
N LEU A 252 -10.06 -8.77 49.67
CA LEU A 252 -11.36 -8.10 49.91
C LEU A 252 -11.51 -6.67 49.38
N SER A 253 -12.38 -6.55 48.37
CA SER A 253 -12.98 -5.32 47.86
C SER A 253 -13.64 -4.49 48.98
N PRO A 254 -13.68 -3.17 48.81
CA PRO A 254 -14.98 -2.53 48.72
C PRO A 254 -15.08 -1.61 47.48
N SER A 255 -16.28 -1.58 46.94
CA SER A 255 -16.76 -0.79 45.81
C SER A 255 -16.54 0.71 46.03
N VAL A 256 -15.76 1.33 45.13
CA VAL A 256 -15.77 2.79 44.90
C VAL A 256 -16.54 3.05 43.61
N SER A 257 -17.60 3.84 43.71
CA SER A 257 -18.48 4.23 42.60
C SER A 257 -17.77 5.12 41.58
N GLU A 258 -18.10 4.96 40.30
CA GLU A 258 -17.57 5.69 39.12
C GLU A 258 -17.63 7.23 39.15
N ALA A 259 -18.16 7.84 40.21
CA ALA A 259 -18.35 9.29 40.31
C ALA A 259 -17.04 10.10 40.52
N ASP A 260 -15.93 9.46 40.91
CA ASP A 260 -14.66 10.17 41.23
C ASP A 260 -13.67 10.28 40.06
N LEU A 261 -13.96 9.70 38.88
CA LEU A 261 -13.02 9.63 37.75
C LEU A 261 -13.04 10.85 36.80
N HIS A 262 -13.85 11.86 37.09
CA HIS A 262 -13.81 13.11 36.36
C HIS A 262 -14.02 14.27 37.32
N ASN A 263 -12.92 14.85 37.80
CA ASN A 263 -12.99 16.10 38.55
C ASN A 263 -12.61 17.26 37.62
N PRO A 264 -13.55 17.79 36.81
CA PRO A 264 -13.30 18.87 35.85
C PRO A 264 -12.72 20.13 36.49
N CYS A 265 -12.82 20.26 37.82
CA CYS A 265 -12.25 21.35 38.59
C CYS A 265 -10.71 21.38 38.57
N GLU A 266 -10.02 20.22 38.52
CA GLU A 266 -8.55 20.20 38.43
C GLU A 266 -8.05 20.52 37.02
N SER A 267 -8.70 19.99 35.99
CA SER A 267 -8.38 20.32 34.60
C SER A 267 -8.57 21.81 34.31
N LEU A 268 -9.66 22.41 34.80
CA LEU A 268 -9.91 23.84 34.67
C LEU A 268 -8.89 24.68 35.44
N ARG A 269 -8.43 24.24 36.62
CA ARG A 269 -7.36 24.93 37.36
C ARG A 269 -6.04 24.91 36.58
N HIS A 270 -5.68 23.76 36.01
CA HIS A 270 -4.46 23.63 35.23
C HIS A 270 -4.50 24.47 33.94
N GLU A 271 -5.67 24.56 33.29
CA GLU A 271 -5.88 25.38 32.11
C GLU A 271 -5.83 26.89 32.43
N VAL A 272 -6.42 27.32 33.55
CA VAL A 272 -6.33 28.70 34.06
C VAL A 272 -4.89 29.07 34.41
N GLU A 273 -4.14 28.15 35.02
CA GLU A 273 -2.74 28.36 35.39
C GLU A 273 -1.82 28.45 34.16
N THR A 274 -2.10 27.66 33.12
CA THR A 274 -1.42 27.74 31.82
C THR A 274 -1.74 29.07 31.10
N ASN A 275 -3.00 29.51 31.14
CA ASN A 275 -3.44 30.77 30.54
C ASN A 275 -2.90 32.01 31.29
N ARG A 276 -2.50 31.87 32.55
CA ARG A 276 -1.86 32.94 33.32
C ARG A 276 -0.49 33.34 32.76
N PHE A 277 0.17 32.46 32.01
CA PHE A 277 1.41 32.75 31.28
C PHE A 277 1.19 33.50 29.95
N MET A 278 -0.07 33.68 29.49
CA MET A 278 -0.37 34.47 28.30
C MET A 278 -0.30 36.00 28.54
N ALA A 279 0.02 36.45 29.75
CA ALA A 279 0.30 37.86 30.07
C ALA A 279 1.70 38.33 29.62
N MET A 280 2.36 37.58 28.72
CA MET A 280 3.61 38.02 28.08
C MET A 280 3.29 39.12 27.05
N PRO A 281 4.06 40.23 26.99
CA PRO A 281 3.84 41.28 26.00
C PRO A 281 3.95 40.71 24.57
N ILE A 282 2.86 40.75 23.81
CA ILE A 282 2.86 40.38 22.39
C ILE A 282 3.27 41.62 21.60
N TYR A 283 4.49 41.63 21.06
CA TYR A 283 4.95 42.68 20.16
C TYR A 283 4.33 42.48 18.76
N LYS A 284 3.84 43.57 18.14
CA LYS A 284 3.39 43.53 16.74
C LYS A 284 4.58 43.23 15.82
N ALA A 285 4.43 42.25 14.93
CA ALA A 285 5.40 42.00 13.87
C ALA A 285 5.46 43.22 12.93
N ILE A 286 6.48 44.06 13.09
CA ILE A 286 6.78 45.15 12.17
C ILE A 286 7.57 44.55 11.00
N ARG A 287 7.09 44.84 9.78
CA ARG A 287 7.65 44.41 8.49
C ARG A 287 9.16 44.62 8.43
N VAL A 288 9.90 43.56 8.12
CA VAL A 288 11.25 43.64 7.57
C VAL A 288 11.20 43.12 6.14
N ILE A 289 11.15 44.04 5.17
CA ILE A 289 11.52 43.76 3.78
C ILE A 289 12.58 44.81 3.46
N PRO A 290 13.88 44.45 3.33
CA PRO A 290 14.85 45.34 2.73
C PRO A 290 14.65 45.35 1.20
N HIS A 291 14.78 46.53 0.60
CA HIS A 291 14.80 46.78 -0.84
C HIS A 291 15.96 46.08 -1.53
#